data_AF-A0A7C2RBA0-F1
#
_entry.id   AF-A0A7C2RBA0-F1
#
_cell.length_a   1.000
_cell.length_b   1.000
_cell.length_c   1.000
_cell.angle_alpha   90.00
_cell.angle_beta   90.00
_cell.angle_gamma   90.00
#
_symmetry.space_group_name_H-M   'P 1'
#
loop_
_entity.id
_entity.type
_entity.pdbx_description
1 polymer ?
#
loop_
_entity_poly.entity_id
_entity_poly.type
_entity_poly.pdbx_seq_one_letter_code
_entity_poly.pdbx_strand_id
1 'polypeptide(L)'
;MMHFRLGPVTAKTAAKIAALAALIALGIVVSVMWLRPEPPNVPVEANDKSRPDAYKFTGAGSCGSVNCHGGVSPRPNERVKLNEYSTWIVEDKHAKAYQVLFNEPSKRMAKILKLDKPETSAKCLDCHATNVATDMRTRS
;
A
#
# COMPACT_ATOMS: atom_id res chain seq x y z
N MET A 1 63.41 16.15 12.90
CA MET A 1 62.27 15.92 13.83
C MET A 1 61.40 17.17 13.86
N MET A 2 60.34 17.23 13.06
CA MET A 2 59.37 18.33 13.10
C MET A 2 58.17 17.87 13.94
N HIS A 3 58.05 18.40 15.16
CA HIS A 3 56.88 18.18 16.00
C HIS A 3 55.77 19.15 15.58
N PHE A 4 54.74 18.65 14.90
CA PHE A 4 53.54 19.42 14.58
C PHE A 4 52.68 19.55 15.84
N ARG A 5 52.67 20.72 16.48
CA ARG A 5 51.75 21.04 17.58
C ARG A 5 50.41 21.50 17.00
N LEU A 6 49.36 20.70 17.17
CA LEU A 6 47.98 21.09 16.89
C LEU A 6 47.55 22.15 17.92
N GLY A 7 47.24 23.36 17.47
CA GLY A 7 46.69 24.44 18.32
C GLY A 7 45.22 24.18 18.71
N PRO A 8 44.70 24.82 19.76
CA PRO A 8 43.35 24.58 20.26
C PRO A 8 42.28 25.02 19.26
N VAL A 9 41.45 24.07 18.82
CA VAL A 9 40.31 24.34 17.94
C VAL A 9 39.26 25.14 18.71
N THR A 10 38.92 26.33 18.24
CA THR A 10 37.89 27.17 18.89
C THR A 10 36.51 26.51 18.81
N ALA A 11 35.65 26.74 19.82
CA ALA A 11 34.30 26.16 19.89
C ALA A 11 33.45 26.42 18.63
N LYS A 12 33.65 27.56 17.97
CA LYS A 12 32.97 27.92 16.71
C LYS A 12 33.40 27.03 15.55
N THR A 13 34.67 26.62 15.50
CA THR A 13 35.19 25.71 14.47
C THR A 13 34.70 24.28 14.70
N ALA A 14 34.64 23.82 15.96
CA ALA A 14 34.08 22.52 16.31
C ALA A 14 32.59 22.40 15.97
N ALA A 15 31.79 23.44 16.24
CA ALA A 15 30.37 23.48 15.90
C ALA A 15 30.12 23.41 14.38
N LYS A 16 30.95 24.10 13.57
CA LYS A 16 30.85 24.05 12.10
C LYS A 16 31.20 22.67 11.55
N ILE A 17 32.21 22.00 12.11
CA ILE A 17 32.59 20.64 11.70
C ILE A 17 31.48 19.64 12.05
N ALA A 18 30.88 19.75 13.24
CA ALA A 18 29.77 18.90 13.65
C ALA A 18 28.52 19.10 12.77
N ALA A 19 28.17 20.35 12.43
CA ALA A 19 27.05 20.64 11.53
C ALA A 19 27.28 20.09 10.11
N LEU A 20 28.50 20.19 9.58
CA LEU A 20 28.85 19.66 8.27
C LEU A 20 28.80 18.13 8.26
N ALA A 21 29.29 17.47 9.31
CA ALA A 21 29.22 16.02 9.45
C ALA A 21 27.78 15.52 9.52
N ALA A 22 26.89 16.22 10.22
CA ALA A 22 25.47 15.89 10.30
C ALA A 22 24.77 16.01 8.93
N LEU A 23 25.10 17.05 8.14
CA LEU A 23 24.54 17.23 6.79
C LEU A 23 25.04 16.15 5.82
N ILE A 24 26.31 15.76 5.91
CA ILE A 24 26.86 14.66 5.09
C ILE A 24 26.18 13.34 5.47
N ALA A 25 26.03 13.05 6.77
CA ALA A 25 25.35 11.85 7.24
C ALA A 25 23.88 11.81 6.75
N LEU A 26 23.17 12.93 6.83
CA LEU A 26 21.80 13.04 6.32
C LEU A 26 21.74 12.84 4.80
N GLY A 27 22.67 13.44 4.06
CA GLY A 27 22.78 13.26 2.61
C GLY A 27 23.03 11.79 2.23
N ILE A 28 23.91 11.11 2.94
CA ILE A 28 24.19 9.67 2.73
C ILE A 28 22.94 8.83 3.02
N VAL A 29 22.25 9.07 4.14
CA VAL A 29 21.02 8.33 4.47
C VAL A 29 19.94 8.51 3.41
N VAL A 30 19.74 9.75 2.95
CA VAL A 30 18.81 10.04 1.86
C VAL A 30 19.24 9.31 0.60
N SER A 31 20.49 9.44 0.14
CA SER A 31 21.00 8.74 -1.05
C SER A 31 20.84 7.22 -0.97
N VAL A 32 21.12 6.60 0.19
CA VAL A 32 20.92 5.16 0.40
C VAL A 32 19.43 4.78 0.33
N MET A 33 18.52 5.66 0.75
CA MET A 33 17.08 5.44 0.64
C MET A 33 16.58 5.46 -0.82
N TRP A 34 17.14 6.33 -1.66
CA TRP A 34 16.82 6.40 -3.09
C TRP A 34 17.44 5.28 -3.93
N LEU A 35 18.56 4.69 -3.48
CA LEU A 35 19.25 3.60 -4.17
C LEU A 35 18.71 2.20 -3.81
N ARG A 36 17.64 2.10 -3.00
CA ARG A 36 17.04 0.80 -2.70
C ARG A 36 16.34 0.28 -3.96
N PRO A 37 16.77 -0.86 -4.52
CA PRO A 37 16.05 -1.46 -5.63
C PRO A 37 14.63 -1.83 -5.19
N GLU A 38 13.66 -1.58 -6.07
CA GLU A 38 12.29 -2.09 -5.91
C GLU A 38 12.38 -3.61 -5.70
N PRO A 39 11.75 -4.18 -4.65
CA PRO A 39 11.70 -5.63 -4.54
C PRO A 39 11.06 -6.19 -5.81
N PRO A 40 11.61 -7.27 -6.40
CA PRO A 40 11.01 -7.87 -7.58
C PRO A 40 9.56 -8.20 -7.27
N ASN A 41 8.66 -7.89 -8.21
CA ASN A 41 7.31 -8.46 -8.23
C ASN A 41 7.49 -9.99 -8.34
N VAL A 42 7.48 -10.67 -7.20
CA VAL A 42 7.38 -12.12 -7.13
C VAL A 42 5.90 -12.46 -7.24
N PRO A 43 5.49 -13.19 -8.29
CA PRO A 43 4.16 -13.77 -8.33
C PRO A 43 3.98 -14.63 -7.08
N VAL A 44 2.96 -14.35 -6.28
CA VAL A 44 2.58 -15.23 -5.18
C VAL A 44 1.97 -16.48 -5.81
N GLU A 45 2.78 -17.51 -6.04
CA GLU A 45 2.27 -18.82 -6.41
C GLU A 45 1.45 -19.38 -5.25
N ALA A 46 0.16 -19.66 -5.49
CA ALA A 46 -0.70 -20.29 -4.51
C ALA A 46 -0.11 -21.68 -4.16
N ASN A 47 0.28 -21.87 -2.90
CA ASN A 47 0.97 -23.08 -2.42
C ASN A 47 0.05 -24.32 -2.29
N ASP A 48 -1.04 -24.40 -3.05
CA ASP A 48 -1.94 -25.55 -3.02
C ASP A 48 -1.91 -26.30 -4.35
N LYS A 49 -1.04 -27.32 -4.40
CA LYS A 49 -0.90 -28.23 -5.54
C LYS A 49 -2.06 -29.24 -5.66
N SER A 50 -3.04 -29.23 -4.75
CA SER A 50 -4.14 -30.20 -4.71
C SER A 50 -5.36 -29.80 -5.54
N ARG A 51 -5.40 -28.57 -6.07
CA ARG A 51 -6.51 -28.08 -6.88
C ARG A 51 -6.18 -28.10 -8.38
N PRO A 52 -7.04 -28.69 -9.23
CA PRO A 52 -6.81 -28.77 -10.67
C PRO A 52 -6.95 -27.41 -11.39
N ASP A 53 -7.61 -26.44 -10.76
CA ASP A 53 -7.84 -25.10 -11.31
C ASP A 53 -7.12 -24.03 -10.48
N ALA A 54 -6.58 -23.02 -11.17
CA ALA A 54 -6.10 -21.80 -10.51
C ALA A 54 -7.26 -21.13 -9.75
N TYR A 55 -7.03 -20.77 -8.48
CA TYR A 55 -8.01 -20.03 -7.69
C TYR A 55 -8.44 -18.76 -8.43
N LYS A 56 -9.73 -18.64 -8.67
CA LYS A 56 -10.33 -17.44 -9.24
C LYS A 56 -10.84 -16.53 -8.14
N PHE A 57 -10.67 -15.23 -8.34
CA PHE A 57 -11.19 -14.22 -7.45
C PHE A 57 -12.72 -14.14 -7.57
N THR A 58 -13.42 -14.48 -6.48
CA THR A 58 -14.89 -14.49 -6.37
C THR A 58 -15.49 -13.17 -5.92
N GLY A 59 -14.66 -12.23 -5.46
CA GLY A 59 -15.10 -10.95 -4.88
C GLY A 59 -15.56 -11.05 -3.43
N ALA A 60 -15.56 -9.91 -2.72
CA ALA A 60 -15.96 -9.86 -1.31
C ALA A 60 -17.41 -10.32 -1.05
N GLY A 61 -18.29 -10.16 -2.06
CA GLY A 61 -19.70 -10.57 -1.98
C GLY A 61 -19.91 -12.06 -1.74
N SER A 62 -18.98 -12.93 -2.15
CA SER A 62 -19.09 -14.38 -1.89
C SER A 62 -19.01 -14.73 -0.40
N CYS A 63 -18.47 -13.82 0.42
CA CYS A 63 -18.37 -13.97 1.87
C CYS A 63 -19.62 -13.44 2.60
N GLY A 64 -20.46 -12.65 1.92
CA GLY A 64 -21.52 -11.83 2.50
C GLY A 64 -22.82 -12.56 2.81
N SER A 65 -22.89 -13.89 2.68
CA SER A 65 -24.04 -14.65 3.15
C SER A 65 -24.20 -14.53 4.66
N VAL A 66 -25.43 -14.42 5.15
CA VAL A 66 -25.76 -14.41 6.58
C VAL A 66 -25.24 -15.62 7.34
N ASN A 67 -25.04 -16.76 6.66
CA ASN A 67 -24.46 -17.98 7.24
C ASN A 67 -22.92 -17.98 7.24
N CYS A 68 -22.28 -17.10 6.47
CA CYS A 68 -20.83 -16.92 6.41
C CYS A 68 -20.44 -15.66 7.23
N HIS A 69 -20.00 -14.58 6.59
CA HIS A 69 -19.53 -13.34 7.24
C HIS A 69 -20.51 -12.16 7.11
N GLY A 70 -21.74 -12.42 6.64
CA GLY A 70 -22.78 -11.41 6.40
C GLY A 70 -23.82 -11.28 7.50
N GLY A 71 -23.53 -11.71 8.74
CA GLY A 71 -24.45 -11.51 9.87
C GLY A 71 -24.77 -10.03 10.08
N VAL A 72 -25.96 -9.72 10.59
CA VAL A 72 -26.33 -8.32 10.95
C VAL A 72 -25.78 -7.88 12.32
N SER A 73 -25.31 -8.85 13.11
CA SER A 73 -24.67 -8.65 14.42
C SER A 73 -23.64 -9.76 14.65
N PRO A 74 -22.69 -9.57 15.60
CA PRO A 74 -21.75 -10.63 15.97
C PRO A 74 -22.49 -11.91 16.41
N ARG A 75 -22.01 -13.08 15.99
CA ARG A 75 -22.57 -14.36 16.44
C ARG A 75 -22.03 -14.76 17.81
N PRO A 76 -22.90 -15.22 18.73
CA PRO A 76 -22.47 -15.69 20.04
C PRO A 76 -21.69 -17.01 19.92
N ASN A 77 -20.77 -17.23 20.86
CA ASN A 77 -19.96 -18.46 20.99
C ASN A 77 -19.01 -18.76 19.82
N GLU A 78 -18.73 -17.77 18.97
CA GLU A 78 -17.77 -17.88 17.86
C GLU A 78 -16.46 -17.14 18.16
N ARG A 79 -15.36 -17.62 17.58
CA ARG A 79 -14.05 -16.99 17.73
C ARG A 79 -13.89 -15.70 16.92
N VAL A 80 -14.68 -15.57 15.85
CA VAL A 80 -14.77 -14.38 14.99
C VAL A 80 -16.22 -13.89 14.98
N LYS A 81 -16.47 -12.65 14.57
CA LYS A 81 -17.80 -12.05 14.73
C LYS A 81 -18.81 -12.57 13.70
N LEU A 82 -18.35 -13.02 12.53
CA LEU A 82 -19.20 -13.49 11.42
C LEU A 82 -20.18 -12.43 10.88
N ASN A 83 -19.86 -11.16 11.10
CA ASN A 83 -20.58 -10.00 10.57
C ASN A 83 -19.63 -9.02 9.85
N GLU A 84 -18.42 -9.46 9.52
CA GLU A 84 -17.35 -8.63 8.97
C GLU A 84 -17.75 -8.02 7.63
N TYR A 85 -18.44 -8.76 6.77
CA TYR A 85 -18.91 -8.24 5.48
C TYR A 85 -19.94 -7.12 5.68
N SER A 86 -20.87 -7.29 6.63
CA SER A 86 -21.88 -6.28 6.94
C SER A 86 -21.28 -5.01 7.51
N THR A 87 -20.34 -5.14 8.45
CA THR A 87 -19.58 -3.98 8.96
C THR A 87 -18.79 -3.31 7.84
N TRP A 88 -18.11 -4.07 6.98
CA TRP A 88 -17.34 -3.54 5.87
C TRP A 88 -18.21 -2.78 4.85
N ILE A 89 -19.29 -3.40 4.35
CA ILE A 89 -20.10 -2.81 3.28
C ILE A 89 -20.86 -1.55 3.76
N VAL A 90 -21.23 -1.50 5.04
CA VAL A 90 -22.01 -0.38 5.60
C VAL A 90 -21.11 0.74 6.12
N GLU A 91 -20.08 0.40 6.89
CA GLU A 91 -19.32 1.38 7.69
C GLU A 91 -17.95 1.72 7.09
N ASP A 92 -17.32 0.79 6.37
CA ASP A 92 -15.97 0.98 5.87
C ASP A 92 -15.93 1.83 4.59
N LYS A 93 -15.06 2.84 4.57
CA LYS A 93 -14.81 3.69 3.40
C LYS A 93 -14.17 2.91 2.25
N HIS A 94 -13.45 1.83 2.53
CA HIS A 94 -12.86 0.98 1.49
C HIS A 94 -13.94 0.36 0.59
N ALA A 95 -15.12 0.04 1.12
CA ALA A 95 -16.25 -0.44 0.31
C ALA A 95 -16.75 0.61 -0.72
N LYS A 96 -16.43 1.89 -0.51
CA LYS A 96 -16.81 3.03 -1.38
C LYS A 96 -15.62 3.52 -2.22
N ALA A 97 -14.45 2.90 -2.13
CA ALA A 97 -13.22 3.40 -2.74
C ALA A 97 -13.32 3.52 -4.27
N TYR A 98 -14.00 2.59 -4.94
CA TYR A 98 -14.21 2.68 -6.39
C TYR A 98 -15.13 3.85 -6.77
N GLN A 99 -16.17 4.10 -5.96
CA GLN A 99 -17.16 5.15 -6.24
C GLN A 99 -16.52 6.54 -6.23
N VAL A 100 -15.50 6.78 -5.41
CA VAL A 100 -14.85 8.11 -5.36
C VAL A 100 -14.07 8.43 -6.63
N LEU A 101 -13.76 7.44 -7.48
CA LEU A 101 -13.08 7.68 -8.77
C LEU A 101 -13.94 8.52 -9.74
N PHE A 102 -15.26 8.51 -9.57
CA PHE A 102 -16.20 9.29 -10.39
C PHE A 102 -16.37 10.74 -9.94
N ASN A 103 -15.78 11.14 -8.80
CA ASN A 103 -15.91 12.48 -8.27
C ASN A 103 -14.92 13.46 -8.92
N GLU A 104 -15.25 14.76 -8.89
CA GLU A 104 -14.40 15.82 -9.47
C GLU A 104 -12.96 15.86 -8.95
N PRO A 105 -12.66 15.63 -7.66
CA PRO A 105 -11.29 15.57 -7.18
C PRO A 105 -10.45 14.49 -7.90
N SER A 106 -11.03 13.31 -8.10
CA SER A 106 -10.37 12.19 -8.78
C SER A 106 -10.10 12.49 -10.25
N LYS A 107 -11.09 13.05 -10.96
CA LYS A 107 -10.94 13.49 -12.36
C LYS A 107 -9.86 14.57 -12.50
N ARG A 108 -9.83 15.55 -11.58
CA ARG A 108 -8.80 16.59 -11.55
C ARG A 108 -7.42 15.99 -11.34
N MET A 109 -7.27 15.05 -10.41
CA MET A 109 -6.00 14.37 -10.14
C MET A 109 -5.51 13.59 -11.37
N ALA A 110 -6.39 12.82 -12.03
CA ALA A 110 -6.03 12.12 -13.27
C ALA A 110 -5.54 13.09 -14.36
N LYS A 111 -6.19 14.25 -14.52
CA LYS A 111 -5.74 15.29 -15.46
C LYS A 111 -4.34 15.83 -15.14
N ILE A 112 -4.06 16.09 -13.86
CA ILE A 112 -2.73 16.58 -13.41
C ILE A 112 -1.66 15.51 -13.68
N LEU A 113 -1.99 14.24 -13.41
CA LEU A 113 -1.09 13.11 -13.61
C LEU A 113 -1.02 12.62 -15.07
N LYS A 114 -1.77 13.25 -15.99
CA LYS A 114 -1.87 12.86 -17.41
C LYS A 114 -2.27 11.39 -17.61
N LEU A 115 -3.22 10.93 -16.80
CA LEU A 115 -3.80 9.59 -16.89
C LEU A 115 -5.13 9.62 -17.64
N ASP A 116 -5.58 8.44 -18.07
CA ASP A 116 -6.96 8.22 -18.51
C ASP A 116 -7.97 8.47 -17.38
N LYS A 117 -9.24 8.17 -17.64
CA LYS A 117 -10.30 8.26 -16.64
C LYS A 117 -9.91 7.48 -15.36
N PRO A 118 -10.12 8.06 -14.17
CA PRO A 118 -9.71 7.42 -12.91
C PRO A 118 -10.27 5.99 -12.76
N GLU A 119 -11.51 5.75 -13.16
CA GLU A 119 -12.21 4.47 -13.05
C GLU A 119 -11.72 3.37 -14.01
N THR A 120 -10.87 3.71 -14.98
CA THR A 120 -10.24 2.77 -15.92
C THR A 120 -8.71 2.75 -15.83
N SER A 121 -8.11 3.72 -15.16
CA SER A 121 -6.65 3.82 -15.00
C SER A 121 -6.12 2.78 -14.00
N ALA A 122 -5.22 1.90 -14.45
CA ALA A 122 -4.59 0.89 -13.58
C ALA A 122 -3.99 1.52 -12.31
N LYS A 123 -3.29 2.65 -12.45
CA LYS A 123 -2.68 3.37 -11.31
C LYS A 123 -3.69 3.82 -10.25
N CYS A 124 -4.91 4.16 -10.65
CA CYS A 124 -5.98 4.50 -9.72
C CYS A 124 -6.61 3.22 -9.14
N LEU A 125 -6.82 2.21 -9.97
CA LEU A 125 -7.44 0.94 -9.60
C LEU A 125 -6.58 0.09 -8.66
N ASP A 126 -5.26 0.24 -8.66
CA ASP A 126 -4.35 -0.47 -7.75
C ASP A 126 -4.69 -0.25 -6.25
N CYS A 127 -5.31 0.88 -5.92
CA CYS A 127 -5.73 1.21 -4.56
C CYS A 127 -7.26 1.32 -4.39
N HIS A 128 -7.98 1.75 -5.42
CA HIS A 128 -9.41 2.04 -5.33
C HIS A 128 -10.32 0.86 -5.75
N ALA A 129 -9.72 -0.25 -6.20
CA ALA A 129 -10.44 -1.46 -6.55
C ALA A 129 -9.57 -2.69 -6.25
N THR A 130 -10.19 -3.86 -6.22
CA THR A 130 -9.44 -5.12 -6.35
C THR A 130 -9.30 -5.42 -7.84
N ASN A 131 -8.27 -4.84 -8.48
CA ASN A 131 -8.05 -4.89 -9.92
C ASN A 131 -7.42 -6.22 -10.38
N VAL A 132 -8.16 -7.32 -10.23
CA VAL A 132 -7.70 -8.66 -10.63
C VAL A 132 -7.75 -8.81 -12.16
N ALA A 133 -6.79 -9.49 -12.78
CA ALA A 133 -6.83 -9.76 -14.22
C ALA A 133 -8.11 -10.54 -14.61
N THR A 134 -8.63 -10.30 -15.82
CA THR A 134 -9.96 -10.80 -16.23
C THR A 134 -10.04 -12.33 -16.28
N ASP A 135 -8.96 -12.99 -16.67
CA ASP A 135 -8.79 -14.45 -16.67
C ASP A 135 -8.78 -15.07 -15.25
N MET A 136 -8.36 -14.27 -14.26
CA MET A 136 -8.29 -14.63 -12.84
C MET A 136 -9.58 -14.34 -12.06
N ARG A 137 -10.62 -13.78 -12.67
CA ARG A 137 -11.94 -13.55 -12.03
C ARG A 137 -12.87 -14.73 -12.26
N THR A 138 -13.74 -15.04 -11.29
CA THR A 138 -14.85 -15.95 -11.56
C THR A 138 -15.80 -15.33 -12.58
N ARG A 139 -16.40 -16.14 -13.46
CA ARG A 139 -17.51 -15.67 -14.29
C ARG A 139 -18.67 -15.33 -13.35
N SER A 140 -18.93 -14.04 -13.16
CA SER A 140 -20.14 -13.52 -12.53
C SER A 140 -21.33 -13.68 -13.46
#